data_AF-A0A357TLA2-F1
#
_entry.id   AF-A0A357TLA2-F1
#
_cell.length_a   1.000
_cell.length_b   1.000
_cell.length_c   1.000
_cell.angle_alpha   90.00
_cell.angle_beta   90.00
_cell.angle_gamma   90.00
#
_symmetry.space_group_name_H-M   'P 1'
#
loop_
_entity.id
_entity.type
_entity.pdbx_description
1 polymer ?
#
loop_
_entity_poly.entity_id
_entity_poly.type
_entity_poly.pdbx_seq_one_letter_code
_entity_poly.pdbx_strand_id
1 'polypeptide(L)'
;SFGLNPIVSVLLSMVVCTILGVTMERVAYRPLREAPSLAVLITAIGVSYLLQQVAQLLWTSNPKNFKSVVSLQPIKLFDGQLTISAETLVTILACILIMVVLTLFINHTSAGHAMLAVSEDRGAAQLMGINVNATISLTFAIGSALAAVAG
;
A
#
# COMPACT_ATOMS: atom_id res chain seq x y z
N SER A 1 -5.91 -23.63 1.82
CA SER A 1 -5.76 -22.50 0.90
C SER A 1 -6.94 -22.55 -0.04
N PHE A 2 -7.81 -21.54 -0.06
CA PHE A 2 -8.89 -21.48 -1.05
C PHE A 2 -8.22 -21.50 -2.42
N GLY A 3 -8.50 -22.50 -3.24
CA GLY A 3 -7.93 -22.71 -4.59
C GLY A 3 -8.37 -21.65 -5.61
N LEU A 4 -8.46 -20.39 -5.19
CA LEU A 4 -8.65 -19.23 -6.04
C LEU A 4 -7.34 -18.96 -6.78
N ASN A 5 -7.47 -18.63 -8.06
CA ASN A 5 -6.36 -18.15 -8.88
C ASN A 5 -5.59 -17.05 -8.11
N PRO A 6 -4.26 -17.12 -7.98
CA PRO A 6 -3.46 -16.13 -7.25
C PRO A 6 -3.81 -14.68 -7.62
N ILE A 7 -4.16 -14.44 -8.88
CA ILE A 7 -4.59 -13.15 -9.41
C ILE A 7 -5.86 -12.64 -8.71
N VAL A 8 -6.83 -13.53 -8.44
CA VAL A 8 -8.10 -13.16 -7.78
C VAL A 8 -7.88 -12.85 -6.30
N SER A 9 -6.98 -13.58 -5.64
CA SER A 9 -6.63 -13.31 -4.24
C SER A 9 -5.92 -11.96 -4.08
N VAL A 10 -5.03 -11.60 -5.01
CA VAL A 10 -4.37 -10.29 -5.04
C VAL A 10 -5.38 -9.17 -5.34
N LEU A 11 -6.28 -9.38 -6.29
CA LEU A 11 -7.27 -8.35 -6.63
C LEU A 11 -8.24 -8.11 -5.46
N LEU A 12 -8.63 -9.18 -4.75
CA LEU A 12 -9.45 -9.07 -3.54
C LEU A 12 -8.69 -8.38 -2.40
N SER A 13 -7.41 -8.72 -2.15
CA SER A 13 -6.61 -8.06 -1.12
C SER A 13 -6.41 -6.58 -1.43
N MET A 14 -6.16 -6.22 -2.69
CA MET A 14 -6.08 -4.82 -3.13
C MET A 14 -7.36 -4.06 -2.80
N VAL A 15 -8.53 -4.59 -3.19
CA VAL A 15 -9.81 -3.91 -2.93
C VAL A 15 -10.04 -3.73 -1.43
N VAL A 16 -9.81 -4.77 -0.63
CA VAL A 16 -10.00 -4.71 0.83
C VAL A 16 -9.04 -3.71 1.47
N CYS A 17 -7.75 -3.76 1.14
CA CYS A 17 -6.75 -2.85 1.68
C CYS A 17 -6.96 -1.40 1.22
N THR A 18 -7.38 -1.17 -0.02
CA THR A 18 -7.73 0.17 -0.51
C THR A 18 -8.92 0.73 0.24
N ILE A 19 -9.99 -0.05 0.44
CA ILE A 19 -11.15 0.38 1.22
C ILE A 19 -10.71 0.70 2.65
N LEU A 20 -9.94 -0.18 3.29
CA LEU A 20 -9.45 0.00 4.65
C LEU A 20 -8.54 1.24 4.78
N GLY A 21 -7.65 1.46 3.81
CA GLY A 21 -6.79 2.63 3.78
C GLY A 21 -7.57 3.93 3.66
N VAL A 22 -8.56 3.98 2.76
CA VAL A 22 -9.43 5.15 2.56
C VAL A 22 -10.35 5.39 3.76
N THR A 23 -10.84 4.34 4.42
CA THR A 23 -11.65 4.50 5.65
C THR A 23 -10.80 5.02 6.80
N MET A 24 -9.57 4.52 6.96
CA MET A 24 -8.63 5.04 7.95
C MET A 24 -8.27 6.51 7.67
N GLU A 25 -8.02 6.87 6.41
CA GLU A 25 -7.81 8.26 5.99
C GLU A 25 -8.97 9.15 6.43
N ARG A 26 -10.21 8.77 6.13
CA ARG A 26 -11.40 9.57 6.46
C ARG A 26 -11.73 9.64 7.95
N VAL A 27 -11.53 8.56 8.69
CA VAL A 27 -11.96 8.47 10.09
C VAL A 27 -10.87 8.93 11.05
N ALA A 28 -9.62 8.52 10.84
CA ALA A 28 -8.53 8.81 11.77
C ALA A 28 -7.76 10.08 11.39
N TYR A 29 -7.43 10.26 10.11
CA TYR A 29 -6.51 11.32 9.69
C TYR A 29 -7.19 12.62 9.27
N ARG A 30 -8.33 12.53 8.56
CA ARG A 30 -9.08 13.69 8.08
C ARG A 30 -9.56 14.64 9.18
N PRO A 31 -10.13 14.19 10.32
CA PRO A 31 -10.57 15.11 11.37
C PRO A 31 -9.40 15.77 12.12
N LEU A 32 -8.23 15.14 12.13
CA LEU A 32 -7.02 15.68 12.78
C LEU A 32 -6.16 16.53 11.85
N ARG A 33 -6.64 16.81 10.64
CA ARG A 33 -5.85 17.51 9.62
C ARG A 33 -5.55 18.97 9.97
N GLU A 34 -6.44 19.61 10.73
CA GLU A 34 -6.26 20.97 11.24
C GLU A 34 -5.61 20.99 12.64
N ALA A 35 -5.38 19.82 13.23
CA ALA A 35 -4.72 19.69 14.52
C ALA A 35 -3.19 19.80 14.37
N PRO A 36 -2.45 20.07 15.47
CA PRO A 36 -1.00 20.10 15.44
C PRO A 36 -0.42 18.79 14.88
N SER A 37 0.68 18.88 14.10
CA SER A 37 1.33 17.71 13.46
C SER A 37 1.62 16.56 14.43
N LEU A 38 1.87 16.89 15.71
CA LEU A 38 2.08 15.91 16.77
C LEU A 38 0.85 15.03 17.01
N ALA A 39 -0.36 15.59 16.96
CA ALA A 39 -1.60 14.84 17.12
C ALA A 39 -1.78 13.83 15.97
N VAL A 40 -1.45 14.23 14.73
CA VAL A 40 -1.47 13.34 13.55
C VAL A 40 -0.51 12.16 13.72
N LEU A 41 0.70 12.42 14.23
CA LEU A 41 1.70 11.37 14.50
C LEU A 41 1.23 10.38 15.57
N ILE A 42 0.67 10.88 16.69
CA ILE A 42 0.11 10.02 17.74
C ILE A 42 -1.03 9.16 17.19
N THR A 43 -1.93 9.72 16.38
CA THR A 43 -2.99 8.92 15.76
C THR A 43 -2.46 7.89 14.78
N ALA A 44 -1.38 8.19 14.05
CA ALA A 44 -0.77 7.21 13.16
C ALA A 44 -0.25 5.99 13.94
N ILE A 45 0.42 6.24 15.06
CA ILE A 45 0.89 5.20 15.97
C ILE A 45 -0.30 4.42 16.54
N GLY A 46 -1.34 5.11 17.02
CA GLY A 46 -2.55 4.50 17.55
C GLY A 46 -3.26 3.60 16.53
N VAL A 47 -3.41 4.06 15.29
CA VAL A 47 -4.00 3.27 14.19
C VAL A 47 -3.14 2.05 13.88
N SER A 48 -1.82 2.18 13.82
CA SER A 48 -0.91 1.05 13.60
C SER A 48 -1.08 -0.03 14.67
N TYR A 49 -1.10 0.34 15.96
CA TYR A 49 -1.34 -0.60 17.05
C TYR A 49 -2.74 -1.21 17.00
N LEU A 50 -3.77 -0.41 16.72
CA LEU A 50 -5.14 -0.91 16.58
C LEU A 50 -5.22 -1.97 15.48
N LEU A 51 -4.67 -1.69 14.30
CA LEU A 51 -4.65 -2.64 13.18
C LEU A 51 -3.89 -3.91 13.53
N GLN A 52 -2.74 -3.80 14.21
CA GLN A 52 -1.99 -4.96 14.68
C GLN A 52 -2.81 -5.82 15.66
N GLN A 53 -3.50 -5.20 16.63
CA GLN A 53 -4.31 -5.93 17.61
C GLN A 53 -5.55 -6.56 16.97
N VAL A 54 -6.24 -5.85 16.08
CA VAL A 54 -7.37 -6.40 15.32
C VAL A 54 -6.92 -7.57 14.43
N ALA A 55 -5.77 -7.43 13.77
CA ALA A 55 -5.19 -8.52 12.99
C ALA A 55 -4.88 -9.74 13.86
N GLN A 56 -4.32 -9.55 15.06
CA GLN A 56 -4.06 -10.64 16.01
C GLN A 56 -5.35 -11.31 16.54
N LEU A 57 -6.44 -10.56 16.71
CA LEU A 57 -7.73 -11.10 17.13
C LEU A 57 -8.41 -11.92 16.01
N LEU A 58 -8.37 -11.43 14.77
CA LEU A 58 -8.98 -12.10 13.61
C LEU A 58 -8.14 -13.28 13.10
N TRP A 59 -6.83 -13.06 12.98
CA TRP A 59 -5.83 -14.06 12.65
C TRP A 59 -5.01 -14.32 13.92
N THR A 60 -5.54 -15.20 14.79
CA THR A 60 -4.84 -15.67 16.01
C THR A 60 -3.35 -15.90 15.76
N SER A 61 -2.48 -15.66 16.77
CA SER A 61 -1.00 -15.68 16.74
C SER A 61 -0.33 -17.02 16.33
N ASN A 62 -0.89 -17.76 15.39
CA ASN A 62 -0.17 -18.75 14.60
C ASN A 62 0.50 -18.02 13.43
N PRO A 63 1.83 -17.78 13.45
CA PRO A 63 2.55 -17.41 12.25
C PRO A 63 2.30 -18.52 11.22
N LYS A 64 1.40 -18.26 10.27
CA LYS A 64 1.25 -19.14 9.12
C LYS A 64 2.54 -19.01 8.34
N ASN A 65 3.44 -19.95 8.57
CA ASN A 65 4.54 -20.23 7.65
C ASN A 65 3.92 -20.25 6.25
N PHE A 66 4.27 -19.25 5.44
CA PHE A 66 3.92 -19.21 4.03
C PHE A 66 4.45 -20.50 3.42
N LYS A 67 3.62 -21.53 3.33
CA LYS A 67 3.93 -22.68 2.48
C LYS A 67 3.83 -22.14 1.07
N SER A 68 5.00 -21.84 0.53
CA SER A 68 5.28 -21.42 -0.84
C SER A 68 4.23 -22.00 -1.79
N VAL A 69 3.47 -21.09 -2.41
CA VAL A 69 2.40 -21.42 -3.37
C VAL A 69 3.00 -21.82 -4.72
N VAL A 70 4.33 -21.99 -4.79
CA VAL A 70 5.06 -22.30 -6.01
C VAL A 70 5.75 -23.66 -5.86
N SER A 71 5.10 -24.68 -6.43
CA SER A 71 5.75 -25.92 -6.84
C SER A 71 6.66 -25.65 -8.06
N LEU A 72 7.73 -24.88 -7.90
CA LEU A 72 8.83 -24.81 -8.86
C LEU A 72 10.14 -25.00 -8.11
N GLN A 73 10.89 -25.99 -8.55
CA GLN A 73 12.18 -26.37 -7.99
C GLN A 73 13.09 -25.14 -7.91
N PRO A 74 13.71 -24.85 -6.75
CA PRO A 74 14.66 -23.76 -6.62
C PRO A 74 15.82 -24.00 -7.58
N ILE A 75 16.02 -23.08 -8.52
CA ILE A 75 17.14 -23.11 -9.45
C ILE A 75 18.38 -22.71 -8.65
N LYS A 76 19.16 -23.71 -8.26
CA LYS A 76 20.42 -23.54 -7.55
C LYS A 76 21.49 -23.12 -8.57
N LEU A 77 21.94 -21.87 -8.50
CA LEU A 77 23.17 -21.43 -9.14
C LEU A 77 24.18 -21.16 -8.02
N PHE A 78 25.47 -21.40 -8.28
CA PHE A 78 26.56 -21.33 -7.27
C PHE A 78 26.45 -22.39 -6.16
N ASP A 79 26.55 -23.68 -6.50
CA ASP A 79 26.90 -24.76 -5.55
C ASP A 79 26.17 -24.70 -4.18
N GLY A 80 24.89 -24.33 -4.18
CA GLY A 80 24.07 -24.24 -2.97
C GLY A 80 24.21 -22.99 -2.09
N GLN A 81 24.95 -21.95 -2.50
CA GLN A 81 25.11 -20.70 -1.73
C GLN A 81 24.14 -19.58 -2.12
N LEU A 82 23.58 -19.59 -3.34
CA LEU A 82 22.57 -18.63 -3.79
C LEU A 82 21.27 -19.36 -4.16
N THR A 83 20.34 -19.39 -3.20
CA THR A 83 18.94 -19.75 -3.46
C THR A 83 18.20 -18.50 -3.91
N ILE A 84 18.34 -18.14 -5.19
CA ILE A 84 17.46 -17.14 -5.79
C ILE A 84 16.11 -17.83 -6.02
N SER A 85 15.22 -17.68 -5.06
CA SER A 85 13.82 -18.07 -5.23
C SER A 85 13.24 -17.28 -6.39
N ALA A 86 12.58 -17.95 -7.33
CA ALA A 86 11.89 -17.29 -8.44
C ALA A 86 10.90 -16.22 -7.92
N GLU A 87 10.37 -16.41 -6.72
CA GLU A 87 9.57 -15.45 -5.97
C GLU A 87 10.28 -14.09 -5.79
N THR A 88 11.55 -14.07 -5.38
CA THR A 88 12.33 -12.83 -5.19
C THR A 88 12.59 -12.12 -6.52
N LEU A 89 12.83 -12.86 -7.60
CA LEU A 89 13.03 -12.26 -8.90
C LEU A 89 11.74 -11.64 -9.44
N VAL A 90 10.61 -12.31 -9.24
CA VAL A 90 9.28 -11.82 -9.63
C VAL A 90 8.88 -10.60 -8.81
N THR A 91 9.14 -10.56 -7.49
CA THR A 91 8.85 -9.38 -6.67
C THR A 91 9.72 -8.19 -7.06
N ILE A 92 11.01 -8.38 -7.33
CA ILE A 92 11.89 -7.30 -7.82
C ILE A 92 11.36 -6.73 -9.14
N LEU A 93 11.02 -7.60 -10.10
CA LEU A 93 10.46 -7.17 -11.39
C LEU A 93 9.12 -6.43 -11.20
N ALA A 94 8.24 -6.94 -10.33
CA ALA A 94 6.98 -6.29 -10.02
C ALA A 94 7.18 -4.90 -9.38
N CYS A 95 8.11 -4.77 -8.44
CA CYS A 95 8.46 -3.49 -7.82
C CYS A 95 8.97 -2.48 -8.84
N ILE A 96 9.88 -2.88 -9.73
CA ILE A 96 10.40 -2.02 -10.81
C ILE A 96 9.25 -1.57 -11.71
N LEU A 97 8.39 -2.50 -12.13
CA LEU A 97 7.24 -2.18 -12.98
C LEU A 97 6.29 -1.19 -12.30
N ILE A 98 5.92 -1.44 -11.04
CA ILE A 98 5.05 -0.56 -10.24
C ILE A 98 5.68 0.82 -10.09
N MET A 99 6.98 0.90 -9.80
CA MET A 99 7.69 2.16 -9.64
C MET A 99 7.65 2.98 -10.94
N VAL A 100 7.92 2.35 -12.09
CA VAL A 100 7.87 3.00 -13.40
C VAL A 100 6.45 3.50 -13.70
N VAL A 101 5.43 2.65 -13.50
CA VAL A 101 4.03 3.01 -13.73
C VAL A 101 3.59 4.17 -12.84
N LEU A 102 3.93 4.14 -11.56
CA LEU A 102 3.58 5.20 -10.61
C LEU A 102 4.28 6.51 -10.97
N THR A 103 5.56 6.45 -11.36
CA THR A 103 6.33 7.63 -11.77
C THR A 103 5.73 8.27 -13.01
N LEU A 104 5.39 7.46 -14.02
CA LEU A 104 4.71 7.96 -15.22
C LEU A 104 3.34 8.53 -14.88
N PHE A 105 2.56 7.87 -14.03
CA PHE A 105 1.27 8.37 -13.58
C PHE A 105 1.39 9.74 -12.91
N ILE A 106 2.35 9.91 -12.00
CA ILE A 106 2.56 11.18 -11.29
C ILE A 106 2.98 12.30 -12.27
N ASN A 107 3.86 11.99 -13.22
CA ASN A 107 4.44 12.99 -14.12
C ASN A 107 3.63 13.30 -15.38
N HIS A 108 2.71 12.42 -15.80
CA HIS A 108 1.93 12.59 -17.04
C HIS A 108 0.42 12.76 -16.81
N THR A 109 -0.08 12.66 -15.57
CA THR A 109 -1.52 12.83 -15.30
C THR A 109 -1.83 14.08 -14.51
N SER A 110 -3.00 14.67 -14.76
CA SER A 110 -3.51 15.83 -14.00
C SER A 110 -3.68 15.52 -12.51
N ALA A 111 -4.09 14.29 -12.19
CA ALA A 111 -4.18 13.81 -10.80
C ALA A 111 -2.80 13.78 -10.12
N GLY A 112 -1.77 13.33 -10.85
CA GLY A 112 -0.38 13.35 -10.39
C GLY A 112 0.16 14.77 -10.12
N HIS A 113 -0.08 15.69 -11.05
CA HIS A 113 0.28 17.10 -10.84
C HIS A 113 -0.46 17.73 -9.67
N ALA A 114 -1.73 17.37 -9.45
CA ALA A 114 -2.48 17.81 -8.28
C ALA A 114 -1.87 17.27 -6.97
N MET A 115 -1.35 16.04 -6.95
CA MET A 115 -0.64 15.49 -5.78
C MET A 115 0.62 16.30 -5.46
N LEU A 116 1.40 16.64 -6.49
CA LEU A 116 2.62 17.46 -6.34
C LEU A 116 2.29 18.88 -5.85
N ALA A 117 1.26 19.52 -6.41
CA ALA A 117 0.84 20.85 -5.95
C ALA A 117 0.40 20.86 -4.49
N VAL A 118 -0.30 19.80 -4.06
CA VAL A 118 -0.75 19.62 -2.66
C VAL A 118 0.41 19.31 -1.71
N SER A 119 1.49 18.68 -2.18
CA SER A 119 2.68 18.44 -1.35
C SER A 119 3.52 19.70 -1.14
N GLU A 120 3.54 20.62 -2.10
CA GLU A 120 4.23 21.91 -1.99
C GLU A 120 3.48 22.85 -1.04
N ASP A 121 2.23 23.20 -1.37
CA ASP A 121 1.39 24.05 -0.53
C ASP A 121 -0.09 23.71 -0.71
N ARG A 122 -0.65 23.12 0.35
CA ARG A 122 -2.06 22.72 0.41
C ARG A 122 -3.02 23.90 0.26
N GLY A 123 -2.68 25.04 0.85
CA GLY A 123 -3.49 26.26 0.82
C GLY A 123 -3.50 26.87 -0.58
N ALA A 124 -2.32 27.02 -1.18
CA ALA A 124 -2.20 27.50 -2.57
C ALA A 124 -2.90 26.56 -3.55
N ALA A 125 -2.71 25.24 -3.42
CA ALA A 125 -3.40 24.26 -4.25
C ALA A 125 -4.93 24.39 -4.15
N GLN A 126 -5.47 24.61 -2.95
CA GLN A 126 -6.90 24.82 -2.74
C GLN A 126 -7.41 26.10 -3.41
N LEU A 127 -6.63 27.20 -3.38
CA LEU A 127 -6.95 28.43 -4.09
C LEU A 127 -6.94 28.27 -5.61
N MET A 128 -6.13 27.35 -6.13
CA MET A 128 -6.10 26.98 -7.55
C MET A 128 -7.26 26.04 -7.96
N GLY A 129 -8.25 25.81 -7.08
CA GLY A 129 -9.41 24.98 -7.35
C GLY A 129 -9.14 23.47 -7.25
N ILE A 130 -7.97 23.06 -6.76
CA ILE A 130 -7.65 21.64 -6.57
C ILE A 130 -8.43 21.11 -5.37
N ASN A 131 -9.16 20.02 -5.55
CA ASN A 131 -9.83 19.33 -4.45
C ASN A 131 -8.82 18.54 -3.62
N VAL A 132 -8.21 19.22 -2.66
CA VAL A 132 -7.16 18.66 -1.80
C VAL A 132 -7.61 17.39 -1.07
N ASN A 133 -8.88 17.33 -0.66
CA ASN A 133 -9.43 16.13 0.01
C ASN A 133 -9.49 14.93 -0.95
N ALA A 134 -9.92 15.14 -2.19
CA ALA A 134 -9.96 14.08 -3.19
C ALA A 134 -8.55 13.61 -3.56
N THR A 135 -7.59 14.54 -3.70
CA THR A 135 -6.19 14.23 -3.99
C THR A 135 -5.57 13.36 -2.90
N ILE A 136 -5.78 13.69 -1.62
CA ILE A 136 -5.26 12.89 -0.49
C ILE A 136 -5.91 11.51 -0.43
N SER A 137 -7.23 11.45 -0.59
CA SER A 137 -7.95 10.17 -0.61
C SER A 137 -7.44 9.27 -1.74
N LEU A 138 -7.14 9.84 -2.91
CA LEU A 138 -6.55 9.13 -4.04
C LEU A 138 -5.12 8.64 -3.72
N THR A 139 -4.28 9.46 -3.09
CA THR A 139 -2.93 9.05 -2.65
C THR A 139 -2.99 7.88 -1.68
N PHE A 140 -3.88 7.93 -0.69
CA PHE A 140 -4.10 6.81 0.24
C PHE A 140 -4.63 5.57 -0.46
N ALA A 141 -5.57 5.72 -1.40
CA ALA A 141 -6.11 4.60 -2.17
C ALA A 141 -5.03 3.87 -2.97
N ILE A 142 -4.17 4.63 -3.68
CA ILE A 142 -3.05 4.07 -4.45
C ILE A 142 -2.01 3.45 -3.50
N GLY A 143 -1.61 4.16 -2.44
CA GLY A 143 -0.63 3.66 -1.48
C GLY A 143 -1.06 2.36 -0.82
N SER A 144 -2.31 2.26 -0.36
CA SER A 144 -2.85 1.04 0.23
C SER A 144 -3.06 -0.09 -0.77
N ALA A 145 -3.40 0.21 -2.03
CA ALA A 145 -3.45 -0.78 -3.09
C ALA A 145 -2.07 -1.40 -3.34
N LEU A 146 -1.03 -0.56 -3.43
CA LEU A 146 0.35 -1.00 -3.63
C LEU A 146 0.89 -1.79 -2.44
N ALA A 147 0.56 -1.39 -1.21
CA ALA A 147 0.90 -2.15 0.00
C ALA A 147 0.29 -3.56 -0.04
N ALA A 148 -0.95 -3.71 -0.52
CA ALA A 148 -1.60 -5.01 -0.64
C ALA A 148 -0.97 -5.93 -1.70
N VAL A 149 -0.35 -5.35 -2.73
CA VAL A 149 0.43 -6.12 -3.73
C VAL A 149 1.77 -6.57 -3.16
N ALA A 150 2.39 -5.75 -2.31
CA ALA A 150 3.63 -6.09 -1.63
C ALA A 150 3.47 -7.19 -0.57
N GLY A 151 2.33 -7.18 0.15
CA GLY A 151 2.00 -8.13 1.22
C GLY A 151 2.08 -7.53 2.60
#